data_AF-A0A7I8C623-F1
#
_entry.id   AF-A0A7I8C623-F1
#
_cell.length_a   1.000
_cell.length_b   1.000
_cell.length_c   1.000
_cell.angle_alpha   90.00
_cell.angle_beta   90.00
_cell.angle_gamma   90.00
#
_symmetry.space_group_name_H-M   'P 1'
#
loop_
_entity.id
_entity.type
_entity.pdbx_description
1 polymer ?
#
loop_
_entity_poly.entity_id
_entity_poly.type
_entity_poly.pdbx_seq_one_letter_code
_entity_poly.pdbx_strand_id
1 'polypeptide(L)'
;MNDDGSQEVQAAFDVIIALLGDEDNALAQINDDAHYLAGIGATPEHVAQQVKTKERLVNAVASFLQASRGETAFEEFIEVVSGLAKSTLAYSLASDDQKTLLVDCFIAIARAVQDREPEAANQTRNSRTLLGLNALAKIYRWCERSRDLVFAAQTEVELLNAIWPVLLEVGEDDLLEKVVGKELLIDVAQSWLSGAAYSQIEEVISAGGIVKRFGESTRRFTPEDVVDICDNCFGFEFSLYLTALVTYFEQDGDLNNVDTVELIKRLQSGLKYGLPDPLAVAIQESGFADRMLTLDLRPVFAGVHPSRDAVVTYARNNPAAVSAVLDRYPSYFQMVFAGLTQR
;
A
#
# COMPACT_ATOMS: atom_id res chain seq x y z
N MET A 1 7.26 20.37 -30.34
CA MET A 1 7.24 21.38 -29.27
C MET A 1 5.78 21.63 -29.01
N ASN A 2 5.33 21.48 -27.76
CA ASN A 2 3.93 21.79 -27.45
C ASN A 2 3.66 23.24 -27.85
N ASP A 3 2.48 23.53 -28.38
CA ASP A 3 2.14 24.85 -28.92
C ASP A 3 2.20 25.96 -27.84
N ASP A 4 2.17 25.58 -26.56
CA ASP A 4 2.30 26.45 -25.39
C ASP A 4 3.72 26.47 -24.77
N GLY A 5 4.67 25.71 -25.33
CA GLY A 5 6.03 25.56 -24.81
C GLY A 5 6.15 24.69 -23.55
N SER A 6 5.09 23.99 -23.15
CA SER A 6 5.13 23.05 -22.03
C SER A 6 6.00 21.82 -22.35
N GLN A 7 6.55 21.21 -21.30
CA GLN A 7 7.28 19.94 -21.37
C GLN A 7 6.35 18.75 -21.03
N GLU A 8 5.04 18.92 -21.22
CA GLU A 8 4.03 17.95 -20.82
C GLU A 8 3.77 16.89 -21.88
N VAL A 9 3.52 15.66 -21.43
CA VAL A 9 3.07 14.55 -22.27
C VAL A 9 1.63 14.79 -22.72
N GLN A 10 1.43 15.28 -23.96
CA GLN A 10 0.10 15.67 -24.48
C GLN A 10 -0.77 14.50 -24.97
N ALA A 11 -0.17 13.37 -25.35
CA ALA A 11 -0.90 12.17 -25.80
C ALA A 11 -1.45 11.35 -24.61
N ALA A 12 -2.16 12.01 -23.69
CA ALA A 12 -2.56 11.41 -22.41
C ALA A 12 -3.38 10.11 -22.58
N PHE A 13 -4.23 10.04 -23.60
CA PHE A 13 -5.02 8.84 -23.88
C PHE A 13 -4.14 7.68 -24.40
N ASP A 14 -3.24 7.93 -25.34
CA ASP A 14 -2.34 6.89 -25.84
C ASP A 14 -1.42 6.35 -24.74
N VAL A 15 -0.95 7.22 -23.84
CA VAL A 15 -0.20 6.80 -22.65
C VAL A 15 -1.07 5.95 -21.73
N ILE A 16 -2.34 6.32 -21.50
CA ILE A 16 -3.26 5.49 -20.71
C ILE A 16 -3.46 4.11 -21.35
N ILE A 17 -3.70 4.05 -22.67
CA ILE A 17 -3.87 2.79 -23.38
C ILE A 17 -2.61 1.92 -23.29
N ALA A 18 -1.43 2.53 -23.44
CA ALA A 18 -0.16 1.83 -23.27
C ALA A 18 0.00 1.26 -21.85
N LEU A 19 -0.26 2.06 -20.81
CA LEU A 19 -0.22 1.65 -19.40
C LEU A 19 -1.21 0.52 -19.10
N LEU A 20 -2.41 0.57 -19.70
CA LEU A 20 -3.43 -0.47 -19.56
C LEU A 20 -3.06 -1.77 -20.29
N GLY A 21 -2.17 -1.73 -21.28
CA GLY A 21 -1.70 -2.90 -22.01
C GLY A 21 -0.51 -3.58 -21.34
N ASP A 22 0.55 -2.82 -21.11
CA ASP A 22 1.81 -3.27 -20.50
C ASP A 22 2.57 -2.05 -19.96
N GLU A 23 2.47 -1.82 -18.65
CA GLU A 23 3.02 -0.64 -17.98
C GLU A 23 4.55 -0.58 -18.03
N ASP A 24 5.22 -1.71 -17.80
CA ASP A 24 6.67 -1.84 -17.84
C ASP A 24 7.20 -1.47 -19.25
N ASN A 25 6.47 -1.88 -20.29
CA ASN A 25 6.79 -1.58 -21.69
C ASN A 25 6.38 -0.16 -22.10
N ALA A 26 5.28 0.38 -21.57
CA ALA A 26 4.83 1.74 -21.86
C ALA A 26 5.85 2.79 -21.38
N LEU A 27 6.38 2.62 -20.17
CA LEU A 27 7.45 3.45 -19.63
C LEU A 27 8.72 3.37 -20.49
N ALA A 28 9.15 2.16 -20.85
CA ALA A 28 10.34 1.96 -21.67
C ALA A 28 10.20 2.60 -23.06
N GLN A 29 9.07 2.39 -23.74
CA GLN A 29 8.81 2.94 -25.06
C GLN A 29 8.84 4.48 -25.08
N ILE A 30 8.22 5.11 -24.08
CA ILE A 30 8.16 6.58 -24.01
C ILE A 30 9.54 7.17 -23.65
N ASN A 31 10.29 6.52 -22.76
CA ASN A 31 11.61 6.98 -22.33
C ASN A 31 12.69 6.81 -23.41
N ASP A 32 12.54 5.82 -24.29
CA ASP A 32 13.53 5.52 -25.34
C ASP A 32 13.26 6.27 -26.67
N ASP A 33 12.13 6.97 -26.81
CA ASP A 33 11.82 7.76 -28.00
C ASP A 33 12.50 9.14 -27.96
N ALA A 34 13.74 9.19 -28.46
CA ALA A 34 14.52 10.42 -28.57
C ALA A 34 13.85 11.51 -29.41
N HIS A 35 13.02 11.15 -30.40
CA HIS A 35 12.29 12.13 -31.23
C HIS A 35 11.15 12.77 -30.44
N TYR A 36 10.42 11.96 -29.66
CA TYR A 36 9.40 12.45 -28.75
C TYR A 36 9.97 13.39 -27.68
N LEU A 37 11.04 12.97 -27.00
CA LEU A 37 11.71 13.75 -25.96
C LEU A 37 12.22 15.10 -26.47
N ALA A 38 12.91 15.11 -27.62
CA ALA A 38 13.35 16.34 -28.28
C ALA A 38 12.16 17.20 -28.73
N GLY A 39 11.05 16.56 -29.11
CA GLY A 39 9.81 17.21 -29.47
C GLY A 39 9.23 18.04 -28.33
N ILE A 40 9.16 17.52 -27.10
CA ILE A 40 8.61 18.24 -25.95
C ILE A 40 9.67 19.01 -25.13
N GLY A 41 10.95 18.80 -25.43
CA GLY A 41 12.06 19.43 -24.73
C GLY A 41 12.26 18.94 -23.30
N ALA A 42 11.85 17.71 -22.99
CA ALA A 42 11.92 17.10 -21.66
C ALA A 42 13.08 16.10 -21.53
N THR A 43 13.53 15.84 -20.31
CA THR A 43 14.48 14.75 -20.02
C THR A 43 13.74 13.42 -19.84
N PRO A 44 14.41 12.27 -20.07
CA PRO A 44 13.81 10.96 -19.78
C PRO A 44 13.27 10.85 -18.36
N GLU A 45 14.01 11.35 -17.37
CA GLU A 45 13.61 11.36 -15.95
C GLU A 45 12.33 12.18 -15.72
N HIS A 46 12.21 13.34 -16.38
CA HIS A 46 11.02 14.18 -16.26
C HIS A 46 9.78 13.50 -16.87
N VAL A 47 9.95 12.80 -17.99
CA VAL A 47 8.87 12.07 -18.65
C VAL A 47 8.47 10.82 -17.85
N ALA A 48 9.44 10.07 -17.33
CA ALA A 48 9.19 8.94 -16.44
C ALA A 48 8.33 9.36 -15.23
N GLN A 49 8.63 10.50 -14.62
CA GLN A 49 7.82 11.04 -13.51
C GLN A 49 6.38 11.37 -13.91
N GLN A 50 6.19 11.94 -15.11
CA GLN A 50 4.86 12.23 -15.64
C GLN A 50 4.06 10.96 -15.94
N VAL A 51 4.71 9.91 -16.44
CA VAL A 51 4.08 8.61 -16.71
C VAL A 51 3.71 7.90 -15.41
N LYS A 52 4.61 7.83 -14.42
CA LYS A 52 4.34 7.29 -13.06
C LYS A 52 3.16 8.03 -12.40
N THR A 53 3.05 9.35 -12.62
CA THR A 53 1.90 10.13 -12.13
C THR A 53 0.60 9.74 -12.83
N LYS A 54 0.60 9.57 -14.16
CA LYS A 54 -0.58 9.16 -14.92
C LYS A 54 -1.03 7.76 -14.56
N GLU A 55 -0.09 6.84 -14.38
CA GLU A 55 -0.33 5.47 -13.94
C GLU A 55 -1.03 5.42 -12.57
N ARG A 56 -0.56 6.18 -11.58
CA ARG A 56 -1.24 6.33 -10.28
C ARG A 56 -2.69 6.79 -10.42
N LEU A 57 -2.97 7.70 -11.36
CA LEU A 57 -4.33 8.15 -11.65
C LEU A 57 -5.19 7.06 -12.31
N VAL A 58 -4.63 6.33 -13.28
CA VAL A 58 -5.29 5.18 -13.92
C VAL A 58 -5.66 4.13 -12.87
N ASN A 59 -4.72 3.81 -11.97
CA ASN A 59 -4.93 2.86 -10.89
C ASN A 59 -6.03 3.32 -9.93
N ALA A 60 -6.03 4.59 -9.52
CA ALA A 60 -7.07 5.16 -8.66
C ALA A 60 -8.47 5.08 -9.31
N VAL A 61 -8.58 5.41 -10.61
CA VAL A 61 -9.84 5.29 -11.35
C VAL A 61 -10.25 3.82 -11.48
N ALA A 62 -9.33 2.91 -11.78
CA ALA A 62 -9.61 1.48 -11.87
C ALA A 62 -10.15 0.92 -10.54
N SER A 63 -9.55 1.26 -9.40
CA SER A 63 -10.05 0.85 -8.08
C SER A 63 -11.44 1.43 -7.79
N PHE A 64 -11.67 2.70 -8.13
CA PHE A 64 -12.98 3.34 -7.97
C PHE A 64 -14.08 2.70 -8.83
N LEU A 65 -13.78 2.37 -10.08
CA LEU A 65 -14.73 1.70 -10.98
C LEU A 65 -15.04 0.28 -10.52
N GLN A 66 -14.05 -0.46 -10.02
CA GLN A 66 -14.26 -1.76 -9.40
C GLN A 66 -15.18 -1.68 -8.17
N ALA A 67 -15.00 -0.66 -7.31
CA ALA A 67 -15.90 -0.42 -6.18
C ALA A 67 -17.33 -0.06 -6.61
N SER A 68 -17.48 0.50 -7.82
CA SER A 68 -18.75 0.95 -8.39
C SER A 68 -19.42 -0.09 -9.29
N ARG A 69 -18.81 -1.28 -9.48
CA ARG A 69 -19.18 -2.25 -10.53
C ARG A 69 -20.64 -2.72 -10.47
N GLY A 70 -21.21 -2.84 -9.27
CA GLY A 70 -22.56 -3.38 -9.08
C GLY A 70 -22.73 -4.80 -9.62
N GLU A 71 -23.98 -5.23 -9.85
CA GLU A 71 -24.33 -6.59 -10.30
C GLU A 71 -24.86 -6.64 -11.75
N THR A 72 -24.97 -5.50 -12.42
CA THR A 72 -25.53 -5.42 -13.79
C THR A 72 -24.56 -5.99 -14.82
N ALA A 73 -25.09 -6.28 -16.01
CA ALA A 73 -24.26 -6.64 -17.17
C ALA A 73 -23.22 -5.54 -17.44
N PHE A 74 -22.05 -5.93 -17.97
CA PHE A 74 -20.95 -4.99 -18.17
C PHE A 74 -21.33 -3.89 -19.18
N GLU A 75 -22.09 -4.23 -20.22
CA GLU A 75 -22.58 -3.29 -21.23
C GLU A 75 -23.46 -2.20 -20.60
N GLU A 76 -24.30 -2.55 -19.62
CA GLU A 76 -25.09 -1.56 -18.86
C GLU A 76 -24.20 -0.73 -17.93
N PHE A 77 -23.16 -1.34 -17.37
CA PHE A 77 -22.20 -0.65 -16.52
C PHE A 77 -21.41 0.43 -17.28
N ILE A 78 -21.16 0.28 -18.59
CA ILE A 78 -20.50 1.31 -19.40
C ILE A 78 -21.28 2.65 -19.41
N GLU A 79 -22.61 2.62 -19.36
CA GLU A 79 -23.42 3.83 -19.23
C GLU A 79 -23.24 4.49 -17.85
N VAL A 80 -23.12 3.67 -16.79
CA VAL A 80 -22.79 4.15 -15.44
C VAL A 80 -21.41 4.79 -15.43
N VAL A 81 -20.40 4.13 -16.00
CA VAL A 81 -19.02 4.66 -16.13
C VAL A 81 -19.02 6.02 -16.84
N SER A 82 -19.76 6.14 -17.94
CA SER A 82 -19.91 7.40 -18.67
C SER A 82 -20.56 8.50 -17.81
N GLY A 83 -21.57 8.13 -17.02
CA GLY A 83 -22.20 9.03 -16.05
C GLY A 83 -21.24 9.47 -14.93
N LEU A 84 -20.40 8.56 -14.43
CA LEU A 84 -19.38 8.83 -13.42
C LEU A 84 -18.32 9.81 -13.95
N ALA A 85 -17.84 9.63 -15.17
CA ALA A 85 -16.91 10.57 -15.80
C ALA A 85 -17.53 11.98 -15.91
N LYS A 86 -18.79 12.06 -16.34
CA LYS A 86 -19.54 13.32 -16.52
C LYS A 86 -19.87 14.04 -15.22
N SER A 87 -19.90 13.34 -14.08
CA SER A 87 -20.18 13.94 -12.77
C SER A 87 -18.93 14.54 -12.10
N THR A 88 -17.74 14.34 -12.67
CA THR A 88 -16.50 14.89 -12.13
C THR A 88 -16.40 16.40 -12.31
N LEU A 89 -15.71 17.08 -11.38
CA LEU A 89 -15.36 18.49 -11.53
C LEU A 89 -14.51 18.72 -12.79
N ALA A 90 -13.61 17.79 -13.13
CA ALA A 90 -12.79 17.85 -14.33
C ALA A 90 -13.65 17.97 -15.61
N TYR A 91 -14.71 17.18 -15.73
CA TYR A 91 -15.63 17.26 -16.87
C TYR A 91 -16.32 18.64 -16.96
N SER A 92 -16.70 19.23 -15.83
CA SER A 92 -17.37 20.54 -15.81
C SER A 92 -16.46 21.71 -16.24
N LEU A 93 -15.15 21.56 -16.08
CA LEU A 93 -14.14 22.57 -16.42
C LEU A 93 -13.51 22.37 -17.80
N ALA A 94 -13.67 21.18 -18.38
CA ALA A 94 -13.05 20.77 -19.63
C ALA A 94 -13.67 21.42 -20.88
N SER A 95 -12.87 21.55 -21.94
CA SER A 95 -13.38 21.79 -23.31
C SER A 95 -14.17 20.58 -23.83
N ASP A 96 -14.90 20.73 -24.93
CA ASP A 96 -15.71 19.62 -25.46
C ASP A 96 -14.86 18.43 -25.95
N ASP A 97 -13.67 18.70 -26.50
CA ASP A 97 -12.70 17.65 -26.85
C ASP A 97 -12.17 16.93 -25.60
N GLN A 98 -11.81 17.70 -24.55
CA GLN A 98 -11.33 17.15 -23.28
C GLN A 98 -12.40 16.34 -22.53
N LYS A 99 -13.67 16.77 -22.59
CA LYS A 99 -14.82 16.02 -22.05
C LYS A 99 -14.96 14.66 -22.71
N THR A 100 -14.84 14.62 -24.03
CA THR A 100 -14.92 13.38 -24.81
C THR A 100 -13.77 12.45 -24.41
N LEU A 101 -12.54 12.98 -24.39
CA LEU A 101 -11.34 12.25 -23.98
C LEU A 101 -11.46 11.67 -22.57
N LEU A 102 -11.97 12.45 -21.61
CA LEU A 102 -12.14 12.02 -20.22
C LEU A 102 -13.11 10.84 -20.11
N VAL A 103 -14.23 10.88 -20.84
CA VAL A 103 -15.19 9.77 -20.90
C VAL A 103 -14.54 8.54 -21.52
N ASP A 104 -13.81 8.70 -22.62
CA ASP A 104 -13.10 7.61 -23.29
C ASP A 104 -12.05 6.97 -22.37
N CYS A 105 -11.31 7.76 -21.59
CA CYS A 105 -10.38 7.26 -20.57
C CYS A 105 -11.09 6.36 -19.55
N PHE A 106 -12.21 6.82 -18.98
CA PHE A 106 -12.97 6.06 -18.01
C PHE A 106 -13.49 4.74 -18.59
N ILE A 107 -14.00 4.76 -19.83
CA ILE A 107 -14.47 3.56 -20.53
C ILE A 107 -13.31 2.59 -20.81
N ALA A 108 -12.16 3.09 -21.27
CA ALA A 108 -10.99 2.27 -21.55
C ALA A 108 -10.49 1.57 -20.27
N ILE A 109 -10.45 2.29 -19.15
CA ILE A 109 -10.09 1.73 -17.85
C ILE A 109 -11.11 0.68 -17.41
N ALA A 110 -12.42 0.95 -17.54
CA ALA A 110 -13.47 -0.01 -17.20
C ALA A 110 -13.35 -1.32 -18.00
N ARG A 111 -13.04 -1.22 -19.30
CA ARG A 111 -12.81 -2.39 -20.17
C ARG A 111 -11.57 -3.16 -19.73
N ALA A 112 -10.47 -2.46 -19.47
CA ALA A 112 -9.24 -3.09 -19.01
C ALA A 112 -9.40 -3.82 -17.66
N VAL A 113 -10.25 -3.30 -16.76
CA VAL A 113 -10.66 -4.00 -15.53
C VAL A 113 -11.45 -5.26 -15.89
N GLN A 114 -12.49 -5.14 -16.72
CA GLN A 114 -13.37 -6.25 -17.09
C GLN A 114 -12.63 -7.39 -17.82
N ASP A 115 -11.68 -7.06 -18.69
CA ASP A 115 -10.89 -8.04 -19.44
C ASP A 115 -9.98 -8.85 -18.52
N ARG A 116 -9.45 -8.23 -17.46
CA ARG A 116 -8.58 -8.87 -16.47
C ARG A 116 -9.36 -9.65 -15.41
N GLU A 117 -10.51 -9.12 -14.99
CA GLU A 117 -11.37 -9.71 -13.97
C GLU A 117 -12.84 -9.60 -14.39
N PRO A 118 -13.38 -10.62 -15.09
CA PRO A 118 -14.74 -10.56 -15.60
C PRO A 118 -15.83 -10.63 -14.53
N GLU A 119 -15.51 -11.19 -13.35
CA GLU A 119 -16.48 -11.46 -12.30
C GLU A 119 -16.70 -10.22 -11.41
N ALA A 120 -17.94 -9.71 -11.38
CA ALA A 120 -18.26 -8.48 -10.65
C ALA A 120 -18.01 -8.59 -9.13
N ALA A 121 -18.22 -9.78 -8.56
CA ALA A 121 -17.91 -10.05 -7.16
C ALA A 121 -16.40 -9.96 -6.86
N ASN A 122 -15.55 -10.43 -7.77
CA ASN A 122 -14.10 -10.30 -7.66
C ASN A 122 -13.68 -8.83 -7.79
N GLN A 123 -14.20 -8.08 -8.76
CA GLN A 123 -13.91 -6.64 -8.89
C GLN A 123 -14.24 -5.89 -7.59
N THR A 124 -15.42 -6.15 -7.01
CA THR A 124 -15.83 -5.54 -5.73
C THR A 124 -14.86 -5.89 -4.59
N ARG A 125 -14.40 -7.14 -4.51
CA ARG A 125 -13.39 -7.55 -3.51
C ARG A 125 -12.05 -6.87 -3.75
N ASN A 126 -11.57 -6.90 -5.00
CA ASN A 126 -10.29 -6.34 -5.42
C ASN A 126 -10.21 -4.83 -5.18
N SER A 127 -11.34 -4.11 -5.26
CA SER A 127 -11.41 -2.68 -4.93
C SER A 127 -10.92 -2.33 -3.53
N ARG A 128 -10.98 -3.28 -2.58
CA ARG A 128 -10.52 -3.09 -1.19
C ARG A 128 -9.00 -3.08 -1.06
N THR A 129 -8.28 -3.61 -2.05
CA THR A 129 -6.81 -3.66 -2.03
C THR A 129 -6.17 -2.30 -2.32
N LEU A 130 -6.91 -1.40 -2.98
CA LEU A 130 -6.42 -0.10 -3.49
C LEU A 130 -5.22 -0.23 -4.44
N LEU A 131 -4.95 -1.43 -4.94
CA LEU A 131 -3.86 -1.69 -5.87
C LEU A 131 -4.29 -1.44 -7.31
N GLY A 132 -3.30 -1.04 -8.11
CA GLY A 132 -3.40 -1.04 -9.57
C GLY A 132 -3.59 -2.45 -10.13
N LEU A 133 -4.10 -2.51 -11.36
CA LEU A 133 -4.40 -3.78 -12.04
C LEU A 133 -3.16 -4.68 -12.19
N ASN A 134 -2.00 -4.08 -12.42
CA ASN A 134 -0.76 -4.82 -12.66
C ASN A 134 -0.16 -5.36 -11.36
N ALA A 135 -0.03 -4.53 -10.33
CA ALA A 135 0.42 -4.97 -9.00
C ALA A 135 -0.46 -6.11 -8.45
N LEU A 136 -1.79 -5.96 -8.55
CA LEU A 136 -2.73 -6.99 -8.12
C LEU A 136 -2.55 -8.29 -8.92
N ALA A 137 -2.41 -8.21 -10.24
CA ALA A 137 -2.20 -9.37 -11.10
C ALA A 137 -0.85 -10.06 -10.85
N LYS A 138 0.22 -9.31 -10.51
CA LYS A 138 1.53 -9.84 -10.11
C LYS A 138 1.40 -10.62 -8.80
N ILE A 139 0.73 -10.05 -7.78
CA ILE A 139 0.48 -10.71 -6.49
C ILE A 139 -0.34 -11.99 -6.67
N TYR A 140 -1.47 -11.96 -7.40
CA TYR A 140 -2.32 -13.14 -7.55
C TYR A 140 -1.63 -14.29 -8.29
N ARG A 141 -0.87 -13.99 -9.35
CA ARG A 141 -0.03 -14.98 -10.04
C ARG A 141 1.04 -15.56 -9.13
N TRP A 142 1.62 -14.74 -8.24
CA TRP A 142 2.56 -15.23 -7.25
C TRP A 142 1.88 -16.15 -6.23
N CYS A 143 0.70 -15.78 -5.71
CA CYS A 143 -0.07 -16.60 -4.76
C CYS A 143 -0.42 -17.96 -5.35
N GLU A 144 -0.86 -17.99 -6.61
CA GLU A 144 -1.21 -19.24 -7.30
C GLU A 144 0.00 -20.19 -7.37
N ARG A 145 1.20 -19.66 -7.65
CA ARG A 145 2.43 -20.44 -7.81
C ARG A 145 3.10 -20.81 -6.48
N SER A 146 2.91 -20.01 -5.45
CA SER A 146 3.62 -20.10 -4.17
C SER A 146 2.71 -20.50 -3.00
N ARG A 147 1.51 -21.00 -3.31
CA ARG A 147 0.46 -21.29 -2.34
C ARG A 147 0.92 -22.17 -1.18
N ASP A 148 1.63 -23.24 -1.49
CA ASP A 148 2.16 -24.19 -0.51
C ASP A 148 3.16 -23.54 0.45
N LEU A 149 3.92 -22.52 0.00
CA LEU A 149 4.84 -21.78 0.86
C LEU A 149 4.09 -20.93 1.89
N VAL A 150 2.99 -20.30 1.47
CA VAL A 150 2.14 -19.51 2.37
C VAL A 150 1.47 -20.41 3.40
N PHE A 151 0.95 -21.57 2.97
CA PHE A 151 0.33 -22.54 3.87
C PHE A 151 1.31 -23.21 4.84
N ALA A 152 2.58 -23.31 4.47
CA ALA A 152 3.61 -23.87 5.35
C ALA A 152 3.99 -22.93 6.50
N ALA A 153 3.83 -21.61 6.34
CA ALA A 153 4.22 -20.62 7.34
C ALA A 153 3.37 -20.73 8.61
N GLN A 154 4.02 -20.76 9.78
CA GLN A 154 3.36 -20.86 11.08
C GLN A 154 3.49 -19.58 11.92
N THR A 155 4.41 -18.68 11.54
CA THR A 155 4.68 -17.42 12.24
C THR A 155 4.72 -16.23 11.27
N GLU A 156 4.53 -15.02 11.79
CA GLU A 156 4.58 -13.78 11.00
C GLU A 156 5.96 -13.61 10.33
N VAL A 157 7.04 -14.04 11.00
CA VAL A 157 8.40 -13.99 10.45
C VAL A 157 8.59 -14.98 9.31
N GLU A 158 8.13 -16.23 9.47
CA GLU A 158 8.16 -17.22 8.39
C GLU A 158 7.33 -16.78 7.18
N LEU A 159 6.14 -16.23 7.44
CA LEU A 159 5.27 -15.70 6.39
C LEU A 159 5.93 -14.52 5.68
N LEU A 160 6.52 -13.57 6.42
CA LEU A 160 7.24 -12.44 5.87
C LEU A 160 8.38 -12.91 4.96
N ASN A 161 9.17 -13.89 5.39
CA ASN A 161 10.22 -14.50 4.57
C ASN A 161 9.68 -15.14 3.28
N ALA A 162 8.54 -15.81 3.37
CA ALA A 162 7.91 -16.44 2.20
C ALA A 162 7.43 -15.41 1.17
N ILE A 163 6.77 -14.33 1.61
CA ILE A 163 6.19 -13.31 0.72
C ILE A 163 7.19 -12.22 0.32
N TRP A 164 8.35 -12.11 0.97
CA TRP A 164 9.32 -11.05 0.72
C TRP A 164 9.67 -10.84 -0.76
N PRO A 165 9.90 -11.91 -1.57
CA PRO A 165 10.21 -11.74 -2.99
C PRO A 165 9.11 -11.00 -3.77
N VAL A 166 7.83 -11.28 -3.49
CA VAL A 166 6.73 -10.60 -4.18
C VAL A 166 6.58 -9.16 -3.71
N LEU A 167 6.77 -8.89 -2.41
CA LEU A 167 6.74 -7.51 -1.89
C LEU A 167 7.80 -6.62 -2.57
N LEU A 168 9.00 -7.16 -2.80
CA LEU A 168 10.06 -6.44 -3.52
C LEU A 168 9.84 -6.35 -5.04
N GLU A 169 9.03 -7.24 -5.62
CA GLU A 169 8.71 -7.24 -7.04
C GLU A 169 7.65 -6.19 -7.37
N VAL A 170 6.65 -6.01 -6.49
CA VAL A 170 5.55 -5.06 -6.70
C VAL A 170 5.76 -3.70 -6.02
N GLY A 171 6.74 -3.57 -5.13
CA GLY A 171 7.05 -2.31 -4.43
C GLY A 171 7.39 -1.16 -5.37
N GLU A 172 6.70 -0.03 -5.20
CA GLU A 172 6.82 1.22 -5.98
C GLU A 172 7.38 2.39 -5.15
N ASP A 173 7.64 2.17 -3.85
CA ASP A 173 8.22 3.17 -2.95
C ASP A 173 9.55 3.74 -3.48
N ASP A 174 9.63 5.06 -3.51
CA ASP A 174 10.73 5.79 -4.14
C ASP A 174 12.07 5.61 -3.40
N LEU A 175 12.05 5.26 -2.11
CA LEU A 175 13.25 4.94 -1.35
C LEU A 175 13.65 3.48 -1.59
N LEU A 176 12.69 2.55 -1.56
CA LEU A 176 12.87 1.13 -1.84
C LEU A 176 13.57 0.91 -3.19
N GLU A 177 13.13 1.58 -4.25
CA GLU A 177 13.75 1.52 -5.59
C GLU A 177 15.23 1.95 -5.59
N LYS A 178 15.60 2.86 -4.69
CA LYS A 178 16.97 3.39 -4.60
C LYS A 178 17.88 2.51 -3.75
N VAL A 179 17.36 1.55 -2.98
CA VAL A 179 18.18 0.72 -2.11
C VAL A 179 19.04 -0.24 -2.92
N VAL A 180 20.33 -0.26 -2.61
CA VAL A 180 21.27 -1.25 -3.16
C VAL A 180 21.21 -2.50 -2.29
N GLY A 181 20.91 -3.64 -2.90
CA GLY A 181 20.74 -4.90 -2.17
C GLY A 181 19.43 -4.93 -1.36
N LYS A 182 18.30 -4.60 -2.01
CA LYS A 182 16.97 -4.52 -1.37
C LYS A 182 16.54 -5.80 -0.65
N GLU A 183 17.10 -6.94 -1.01
CA GLU A 183 16.93 -8.22 -0.30
C GLU A 183 17.34 -8.15 1.17
N LEU A 184 18.32 -7.29 1.52
CA LEU A 184 18.81 -7.12 2.90
C LEU A 184 17.83 -6.35 3.79
N LEU A 185 16.85 -5.66 3.21
CA LEU A 185 15.82 -4.93 3.97
C LEU A 185 14.89 -5.86 4.76
N ILE A 186 14.95 -7.18 4.54
CA ILE A 186 14.14 -8.13 5.30
C ILE A 186 14.48 -8.11 6.79
N ASP A 187 15.76 -7.95 7.14
CA ASP A 187 16.20 -7.85 8.53
C ASP A 187 15.70 -6.55 9.18
N VAL A 188 15.62 -5.48 8.38
CA VAL A 188 15.06 -4.18 8.79
C VAL A 188 13.56 -4.31 9.03
N ALA A 189 12.83 -4.98 8.14
CA ALA A 189 11.39 -5.23 8.28
C ALA A 189 11.08 -6.15 9.48
N GLN A 190 11.91 -7.16 9.75
CA GLN A 190 11.79 -7.99 10.94
C GLN A 190 12.07 -7.18 12.23
N SER A 191 13.07 -6.30 12.21
CA SER A 191 13.34 -5.39 13.32
C SER A 191 12.17 -4.44 13.57
N TRP A 192 11.58 -3.88 12.52
CA TRP A 192 10.37 -3.06 12.58
C TRP A 192 9.19 -3.84 13.17
N LEU A 193 8.92 -5.04 12.64
CA LEU A 193 7.86 -5.95 13.10
C LEU A 193 8.03 -6.30 14.59
N SER A 194 9.27 -6.40 15.09
CA SER A 194 9.54 -6.69 16.50
C SER A 194 9.24 -5.53 17.47
N GLY A 195 8.93 -4.34 16.95
CA GLY A 195 8.74 -3.13 17.76
C GLY A 195 10.02 -2.36 18.08
N ALA A 196 11.13 -2.61 17.40
CA ALA A 196 12.39 -1.91 17.66
C ALA A 196 12.27 -0.40 17.45
N ALA A 197 12.94 0.41 18.28
CA ALA A 197 13.01 1.86 18.09
C ALA A 197 13.76 2.20 16.80
N TYR A 198 13.47 3.35 16.18
CA TYR A 198 14.13 3.74 14.92
C TYR A 198 15.67 3.77 15.02
N SER A 199 16.23 4.13 16.18
CA SER A 199 17.68 4.10 16.41
C SER A 199 18.26 2.68 16.34
N GLN A 200 17.52 1.67 16.80
CA GLN A 200 17.95 0.27 16.71
C GLN A 200 17.84 -0.24 15.26
N ILE A 201 16.81 0.21 14.54
CA ILE A 201 16.65 -0.11 13.11
C ILE A 201 17.79 0.52 12.29
N GLU A 202 18.20 1.76 12.62
CA GLU A 202 19.36 2.42 12.03
C GLU A 202 20.66 1.63 12.25
N GLU A 203 20.83 1.01 13.43
CA GLU A 203 21.95 0.11 13.72
C GLU A 203 21.92 -1.13 12.83
N VAL A 204 20.75 -1.75 12.62
CA VAL A 204 20.58 -2.90 11.71
C VAL A 204 20.96 -2.52 10.28
N ILE A 205 20.47 -1.38 9.79
CA ILE A 205 20.79 -0.84 8.46
C ILE A 205 22.30 -0.63 8.31
N SER A 206 22.92 -0.01 9.32
CA SER A 206 24.36 0.29 9.33
C SER A 206 25.21 -0.98 9.37
N ALA A 207 24.83 -1.96 10.20
CA ALA A 207 25.52 -3.24 10.33
C ALA A 207 25.39 -4.11 9.06
N GLY A 208 24.23 -4.07 8.40
CA GLY A 208 23.99 -4.74 7.13
C GLY A 208 24.68 -4.06 5.93
N GLY A 209 25.28 -2.89 6.12
CA GLY A 209 25.92 -2.13 5.04
C GLY A 209 24.94 -1.63 3.98
N ILE A 210 23.67 -1.45 4.36
CA ILE A 210 22.59 -1.07 3.45
C ILE A 210 22.77 0.41 3.08
N VAL A 211 22.78 0.68 1.77
CA VAL A 211 22.97 2.02 1.21
C VAL A 211 21.95 2.31 0.12
N LYS A 212 21.69 3.59 -0.15
CA LYS A 212 20.81 4.02 -1.24
C LYS A 212 21.59 4.71 -2.36
N ARG A 213 21.10 4.61 -3.59
CA ARG A 213 21.62 5.32 -4.75
C ARG A 213 21.42 6.83 -4.61
N PHE A 214 22.42 7.60 -5.02
CA PHE A 214 22.40 9.05 -5.07
C PHE A 214 23.21 9.53 -6.28
N GLY A 215 22.51 9.77 -7.39
CA GLY A 215 23.14 9.97 -8.70
C GLY A 215 23.97 8.74 -9.09
N GLU A 216 25.21 8.96 -9.51
CA GLU A 216 26.18 7.89 -9.84
C GLU A 216 26.85 7.25 -8.62
N SER A 217 26.52 7.72 -7.40
CA SER A 217 27.14 7.28 -6.15
C SER A 217 26.15 6.60 -5.20
N THR A 218 26.62 6.15 -4.03
CA THR A 218 25.77 5.66 -2.95
C THR A 218 25.91 6.53 -1.70
N ARG A 219 24.85 6.55 -0.89
CA ARG A 219 24.83 7.25 0.40
C ARG A 219 24.21 6.35 1.47
N ARG A 220 24.62 6.57 2.72
CA ARG A 220 23.97 5.98 3.88
C ARG A 220 22.54 6.52 4.05
N PHE A 221 21.71 5.74 4.72
CA PHE A 221 20.40 6.17 5.18
C PHE A 221 20.55 7.32 6.19
N THR A 222 19.65 8.29 6.11
CA THR A 222 19.43 9.28 7.15
C THR A 222 18.32 8.82 8.10
N PRO A 223 18.14 9.43 9.28
CA PRO A 223 17.03 9.10 10.16
C PRO A 223 15.66 9.23 9.47
N GLU A 224 15.50 10.20 8.57
CA GLU A 224 14.29 10.37 7.78
C GLU A 224 14.07 9.20 6.83
N ASP A 225 15.12 8.65 6.21
CA ASP A 225 15.01 7.44 5.38
C ASP A 225 14.59 6.22 6.21
N VAL A 226 15.05 6.12 7.46
CA VAL A 226 14.65 5.03 8.37
C VAL A 226 13.17 5.13 8.71
N VAL A 227 12.67 6.34 8.95
CA VAL A 227 11.23 6.57 9.17
C VAL A 227 10.44 6.26 7.90
N ASP A 228 10.89 6.74 6.75
CA ASP A 228 10.23 6.56 5.45
C ASP A 228 10.08 5.07 5.10
N ILE A 229 11.16 4.28 5.20
CA ILE A 229 11.11 2.86 4.86
C ILE A 229 10.23 2.06 5.84
N CYS A 230 10.19 2.44 7.13
CA CYS A 230 9.35 1.78 8.12
C CYS A 230 7.87 2.14 7.95
N ASP A 231 7.56 3.43 7.89
CA ASP A 231 6.18 3.91 7.98
C ASP A 231 5.49 3.88 6.61
N ASN A 232 6.16 4.33 5.55
CA ASN A 232 5.57 4.45 4.22
C ASN A 232 5.69 3.15 3.42
N CYS A 233 6.87 2.52 3.41
CA CYS A 233 7.04 1.25 2.69
C CYS A 233 6.46 0.07 3.49
N PHE A 234 7.02 -0.26 4.66
CA PHE A 234 6.56 -1.43 5.41
C PHE A 234 5.18 -1.23 6.03
N GLY A 235 4.91 -0.05 6.59
CA GLY A 235 3.68 0.25 7.32
C GLY A 235 2.49 0.51 6.42
N PHE A 236 2.67 1.27 5.35
CA PHE A 236 1.57 1.66 4.47
C PHE A 236 1.51 0.81 3.20
N GLU A 237 2.53 0.86 2.34
CA GLU A 237 2.51 0.21 1.03
C GLU A 237 2.37 -1.32 1.15
N PHE A 238 3.21 -1.98 1.95
CA PHE A 238 3.12 -3.44 2.13
C PHE A 238 1.80 -3.88 2.77
N SER A 239 1.14 -3.01 3.54
CA SER A 239 -0.20 -3.30 4.07
C SER A 239 -1.25 -3.45 2.96
N LEU A 240 -1.10 -2.75 1.83
CA LEU A 240 -1.97 -2.90 0.66
C LEU A 240 -1.72 -4.25 -0.04
N TYR A 241 -0.46 -4.65 -0.18
CA TYR A 241 -0.10 -5.96 -0.74
C TYR A 241 -0.60 -7.12 0.13
N LEU A 242 -0.52 -6.98 1.45
CA LEU A 242 -1.09 -7.94 2.39
C LEU A 242 -2.62 -7.98 2.32
N THR A 243 -3.28 -6.85 2.02
CA THR A 243 -4.73 -6.83 1.75
C THR A 243 -5.07 -7.66 0.51
N ALA A 244 -4.24 -7.59 -0.54
CA ALA A 244 -4.41 -8.43 -1.72
C ALA A 244 -4.19 -9.92 -1.42
N LEU A 245 -3.20 -10.27 -0.60
CA LEU A 245 -2.99 -11.64 -0.12
C LEU A 245 -4.22 -12.16 0.65
N VAL A 246 -4.73 -11.39 1.63
CA VAL A 246 -5.97 -11.73 2.35
C VAL A 246 -7.12 -11.92 1.37
N THR A 247 -7.30 -10.99 0.42
CA THR A 247 -8.38 -11.03 -0.55
C THR A 247 -8.30 -12.29 -1.43
N TYR A 248 -7.10 -12.70 -1.85
CA TYR A 248 -6.89 -13.92 -2.62
C TYR A 248 -7.25 -15.17 -1.81
N PHE A 249 -6.69 -15.34 -0.61
CA PHE A 249 -6.89 -16.55 0.19
C PHE A 249 -8.32 -16.66 0.79
N GLU A 250 -9.02 -15.54 0.95
CA GLU A 250 -10.44 -15.51 1.33
C GLU A 250 -11.37 -15.95 0.18
N GLN A 251 -10.99 -15.72 -1.09
CA GLN A 251 -11.82 -16.05 -2.26
C GLN A 251 -12.02 -17.54 -2.46
N ASP A 252 -11.03 -18.35 -2.06
CA ASP A 252 -11.05 -19.79 -2.29
C ASP A 252 -12.14 -20.54 -1.52
N GLY A 253 -12.82 -19.89 -0.56
CA GLY A 253 -13.93 -20.47 0.20
C GLY A 253 -13.57 -21.71 1.02
N ASP A 254 -12.28 -22.08 1.05
CA ASP A 254 -11.77 -23.22 1.78
C ASP A 254 -11.61 -22.85 3.26
N LEU A 255 -12.37 -23.51 4.12
CA LEU A 255 -12.26 -23.36 5.58
C LEU A 255 -10.86 -23.70 6.09
N ASN A 256 -10.07 -24.46 5.33
CA ASN A 256 -8.67 -24.72 5.65
C ASN A 256 -7.79 -23.45 5.58
N ASN A 257 -8.26 -22.37 4.94
CA ASN A 257 -7.49 -21.14 4.79
C ASN A 257 -7.63 -20.18 5.99
N VAL A 258 -8.51 -20.45 6.95
CA VAL A 258 -8.82 -19.51 8.06
C VAL A 258 -7.56 -19.15 8.85
N ASP A 259 -6.76 -20.14 9.24
CA ASP A 259 -5.52 -19.90 10.01
C ASP A 259 -4.48 -19.11 9.20
N THR A 260 -4.42 -19.36 7.89
CA THR A 260 -3.54 -18.63 6.97
C THR A 260 -3.97 -17.17 6.83
N VAL A 261 -5.27 -16.92 6.63
CA VAL A 261 -5.83 -15.56 6.55
C VAL A 261 -5.60 -14.80 7.86
N GLU A 262 -5.79 -15.44 9.01
CA GLU A 262 -5.49 -14.83 10.31
C GLU A 262 -3.99 -14.56 10.49
N LEU A 263 -3.11 -15.44 10.01
CA LEU A 263 -1.66 -15.19 10.01
C LEU A 263 -1.28 -13.99 9.13
N ILE A 264 -1.84 -13.87 7.93
CA ILE A 264 -1.62 -12.73 7.04
C ILE A 264 -2.13 -11.43 7.68
N LYS A 265 -3.32 -11.44 8.30
CA LYS A 265 -3.89 -10.27 9.01
C LYS A 265 -3.06 -9.84 10.22
N ARG A 266 -2.46 -10.79 10.94
CA ARG A 266 -1.51 -10.50 12.03
C ARG A 266 -0.24 -9.86 11.50
N LEU A 267 0.38 -10.43 10.46
CA LEU A 267 1.55 -9.83 9.81
C LEU A 267 1.23 -8.42 9.28
N GLN A 268 0.07 -8.25 8.65
CA GLN A 268 -0.39 -6.95 8.15
C GLN A 268 -0.47 -5.90 9.25
N SER A 269 -1.14 -6.20 10.36
CA SER A 269 -1.25 -5.26 11.48
C SER A 269 0.10 -5.01 12.15
N GLY A 270 0.94 -6.04 12.27
CA GLY A 270 2.27 -5.94 12.84
C GLY A 270 3.19 -5.03 12.03
N LEU A 271 3.21 -5.16 10.70
CA LEU A 271 3.94 -4.28 9.80
C LEU A 271 3.34 -2.88 9.77
N LYS A 272 2.00 -2.76 9.72
CA LYS A 272 1.31 -1.47 9.69
C LYS A 272 1.69 -0.55 10.84
N TYR A 273 1.84 -1.11 12.04
CA TYR A 273 2.13 -0.32 13.24
C TYR A 273 3.56 -0.50 13.77
N GLY A 274 4.36 -1.41 13.21
CA GLY A 274 5.66 -1.80 13.76
C GLY A 274 5.53 -2.38 15.17
N LEU A 275 4.61 -3.34 15.34
CA LEU A 275 4.26 -3.91 16.65
C LEU A 275 4.34 -5.45 16.63
N PRO A 276 4.85 -6.07 17.71
CA PRO A 276 5.26 -7.48 17.71
C PRO A 276 4.13 -8.50 17.84
N ASP A 277 2.95 -8.10 18.31
CA ASP A 277 1.87 -9.05 18.58
C ASP A 277 0.49 -8.39 18.64
N PRO A 278 -0.59 -9.21 18.62
CA PRO A 278 -1.96 -8.72 18.64
C PRO A 278 -2.33 -7.88 19.88
N LEU A 279 -1.71 -8.10 21.04
CA LEU A 279 -2.04 -7.31 22.24
C LEU A 279 -1.51 -5.89 22.10
N ALA A 280 -0.29 -5.74 21.59
CA ALA A 280 0.27 -4.43 21.27
C ALA A 280 -0.61 -3.68 20.25
N VAL A 281 -1.04 -4.37 19.18
CA VAL A 281 -1.96 -3.80 18.19
C VAL A 281 -3.27 -3.36 18.84
N ALA A 282 -3.88 -4.18 19.69
CA ALA A 282 -5.12 -3.82 20.38
C ALA A 282 -4.97 -2.59 21.29
N ILE A 283 -3.82 -2.40 21.93
CA ILE A 283 -3.50 -1.21 22.73
C ILE A 283 -3.39 0.04 21.84
N GLN A 284 -2.65 -0.06 20.72
CA GLN A 284 -2.51 1.01 19.73
C GLN A 284 -3.89 1.47 19.22
N GLU A 285 -4.74 0.53 18.83
CA GLU A 285 -6.07 0.79 18.26
C GLU A 285 -7.12 1.19 19.30
N SER A 286 -6.82 1.04 20.60
CA SER A 286 -7.66 1.57 21.67
C SER A 286 -7.56 3.08 21.82
N GLY A 287 -6.56 3.72 21.20
CA GLY A 287 -6.37 5.18 21.20
C GLY A 287 -4.99 5.63 21.67
N PHE A 288 -4.17 4.72 22.21
CA PHE A 288 -2.77 4.98 22.55
C PHE A 288 -1.90 4.93 21.30
N ALA A 289 -2.23 5.74 20.28
CA ALA A 289 -1.66 5.67 18.94
C ALA A 289 -0.22 6.21 18.83
N ASP A 290 0.66 5.79 19.74
CA ASP A 290 2.10 6.01 19.73
C ASP A 290 2.79 4.67 20.01
N ARG A 291 3.68 4.28 19.11
CA ARG A 291 4.29 2.94 19.09
C ARG A 291 5.12 2.67 20.34
N MET A 292 5.90 3.64 20.80
CA MET A 292 6.75 3.49 21.99
C MET A 292 5.90 3.44 23.24
N LEU A 293 4.87 4.29 23.33
CA LEU A 293 3.90 4.24 24.42
C LEU A 293 3.18 2.88 24.48
N THR A 294 2.73 2.37 23.33
CA THR A 294 2.05 1.08 23.24
C THR A 294 2.93 -0.04 23.77
N LEU A 295 4.22 -0.06 23.40
CA LEU A 295 5.17 -1.07 23.89
C LEU A 295 5.44 -0.92 25.39
N ASP A 296 5.49 0.30 25.91
CA ASP A 296 5.63 0.57 27.34
C ASP A 296 4.37 0.19 28.15
N LEU A 297 3.19 0.30 27.55
CA LEU A 297 1.92 -0.10 28.15
C LEU A 297 1.71 -1.61 28.09
N ARG A 298 2.24 -2.30 27.08
CA ARG A 298 2.01 -3.73 26.85
C ARG A 298 2.21 -4.62 28.09
N PRO A 299 3.27 -4.45 28.93
CA PRO A 299 3.41 -5.23 30.17
C PRO A 299 2.28 -5.02 31.19
N VAL A 300 1.65 -3.84 31.21
CA VAL A 300 0.51 -3.54 32.09
C VAL A 300 -0.72 -4.38 31.71
N PHE A 301 -0.88 -4.68 30.42
CA PHE A 301 -1.97 -5.50 29.89
C PHE A 301 -1.62 -6.98 29.76
N ALA A 302 -0.55 -7.46 30.40
CA ALA A 302 -0.14 -8.86 30.31
C ALA A 302 -1.29 -9.82 30.70
N GLY A 303 -1.61 -10.76 29.81
CA GLY A 303 -2.72 -11.72 29.99
C GLY A 303 -4.11 -11.19 29.61
N VAL A 304 -4.23 -9.94 29.17
CA VAL A 304 -5.47 -9.40 28.62
C VAL A 304 -5.71 -9.98 27.23
N HIS A 305 -6.97 -10.32 26.94
CA HIS A 305 -7.35 -10.79 25.61
C HIS A 305 -7.01 -9.70 24.56
N PRO A 306 -6.39 -10.04 23.41
CA PRO A 306 -6.02 -9.09 22.36
C PRO A 306 -7.22 -8.50 21.59
N SER A 307 -8.04 -7.70 22.26
CA SER A 307 -9.12 -6.95 21.64
C SER A 307 -9.27 -5.57 22.28
N ARG A 308 -9.69 -4.60 21.47
CA ARG A 308 -9.94 -3.23 21.91
C ARG A 308 -10.86 -3.17 23.13
N ASP A 309 -11.94 -3.94 23.12
CA ASP A 309 -12.91 -3.96 24.22
C ASP A 309 -12.27 -4.49 25.51
N ALA A 310 -11.49 -5.57 25.44
CA ALA A 310 -10.82 -6.12 26.62
C ALA A 310 -9.75 -5.16 27.17
N VAL A 311 -8.97 -4.51 26.30
CA VAL A 311 -8.01 -3.47 26.68
C VAL A 311 -8.71 -2.30 27.36
N VAL A 312 -9.79 -1.78 26.77
CA VAL A 312 -10.56 -0.66 27.34
C VAL A 312 -11.18 -1.03 28.69
N THR A 313 -11.77 -2.22 28.81
CA THR A 313 -12.31 -2.72 30.09
C THR A 313 -11.21 -2.86 31.14
N TYR A 314 -10.06 -3.42 30.80
CA TYR A 314 -8.94 -3.54 31.73
C TYR A 314 -8.44 -2.17 32.19
N ALA A 315 -8.25 -1.24 31.25
CA ALA A 315 -7.76 0.10 31.54
C ALA A 315 -8.69 0.86 32.49
N ARG A 316 -10.01 0.73 32.31
CA ARG A 316 -11.03 1.30 33.22
C ARG A 316 -10.96 0.75 34.63
N ASN A 317 -10.70 -0.55 34.77
CA ASN A 317 -10.66 -1.22 36.06
C ASN A 317 -9.30 -1.03 36.77
N ASN A 318 -8.25 -0.63 36.04
CA ASN A 318 -6.89 -0.50 36.55
C ASN A 318 -6.28 0.88 36.23
N PRO A 319 -6.95 2.00 36.55
CA PRO A 319 -6.53 3.32 36.09
C PRO A 319 -5.18 3.77 36.66
N ALA A 320 -4.86 3.38 37.90
CA ALA A 320 -3.58 3.72 38.51
C ALA A 320 -2.39 3.09 37.77
N ALA A 321 -2.54 1.84 37.30
CA ALA A 321 -1.48 1.12 36.59
C ALA A 321 -1.21 1.74 35.20
N VAL A 322 -2.28 2.13 34.49
CA VAL A 322 -2.17 2.80 33.20
C VAL A 322 -1.58 4.21 33.38
N SER A 323 -2.12 5.03 34.30
CA SER A 323 -1.64 6.39 34.52
C SER A 323 -0.15 6.46 34.90
N ALA A 324 0.35 5.49 35.67
CA ALA A 324 1.76 5.44 36.05
C ALA A 324 2.70 5.35 34.82
N VAL A 325 2.26 4.70 33.73
CA VAL A 325 2.99 4.69 32.46
C VAL A 325 2.82 6.04 31.75
N LEU A 326 1.58 6.55 31.67
CA LEU A 326 1.24 7.78 30.95
C LEU A 326 1.90 9.04 31.51
N ASP A 327 2.29 9.06 32.79
CA ASP A 327 2.98 10.20 33.42
C ASP A 327 4.34 10.52 32.77
N ARG A 328 4.93 9.57 32.04
CA ARG A 328 6.18 9.77 31.28
C ARG A 328 5.96 10.32 29.87
N TYR A 329 4.71 10.44 29.44
CA TYR A 329 4.33 10.81 28.07
C TYR A 329 3.57 12.14 28.05
N PRO A 330 3.40 12.79 26.88
CA PRO A 330 2.62 14.01 26.76
C PRO A 330 1.23 13.87 27.38
N SER A 331 0.78 14.91 28.09
CA SER A 331 -0.52 14.93 28.80
C SER A 331 -1.73 14.63 27.91
N TYR A 332 -1.58 14.77 26.59
CA TYR A 332 -2.51 14.28 25.59
C TYR A 332 -2.96 12.83 25.86
N PHE A 333 -2.05 11.91 26.18
CA PHE A 333 -2.43 10.51 26.41
C PHE A 333 -3.22 10.29 27.69
N GLN A 334 -3.06 11.16 28.69
CA GLN A 334 -3.94 11.18 29.86
C GLN A 334 -5.35 11.64 29.48
N MET A 335 -5.49 12.61 28.56
CA MET A 335 -6.79 13.03 28.03
C MET A 335 -7.46 11.91 27.23
N VAL A 336 -6.71 11.21 26.38
CA VAL A 336 -7.20 10.02 25.65
C VAL A 336 -7.71 8.98 26.64
N PHE A 337 -6.90 8.66 27.66
CA PHE A 337 -7.28 7.69 28.67
C PHE A 337 -8.56 8.09 29.44
N ALA A 338 -8.67 9.36 29.85
CA ALA A 338 -9.89 9.87 30.47
C ALA A 338 -11.11 9.68 29.57
N GLY A 339 -10.99 9.98 28.27
CA GLY A 339 -12.06 9.74 27.29
C GLY A 339 -12.48 8.27 27.14
N LEU A 340 -11.54 7.32 27.30
CA LEU A 340 -11.83 5.89 27.29
C LEU A 340 -12.60 5.44 28.53
N THR A 341 -12.40 6.10 29.67
CA THR A 341 -13.04 5.73 30.95
C THR A 341 -14.44 6.30 31.16
N GLN A 342 -14.84 7.31 30.39
CA GLN A 342 -16.13 8.01 30.54
C GLN A 342 -17.30 7.43 29.72
N ARG A 343 -17.03 6.49 28.80
CA ARG A 343 -18.04 5.86 27.92
C ARG A 343 -18.48 4.49 28.41
#